data_AF-A0A9E3CEH5-F1
#
_entry.id   AF-A0A9E3CEH5-F1
#
_cell.length_a   1.000
_cell.length_b   1.000
_cell.length_c   1.000
_cell.angle_alpha   90.00
_cell.angle_beta   90.00
_cell.angle_gamma   90.00
#
_symmetry.space_group_name_H-M   'P 1'
#
loop_
_entity.id
_entity.type
_entity.pdbx_description
1 polymer ?
#
loop_
_entity_poly.entity_id
_entity_poly.type
_entity_poly.pdbx_seq_one_letter_code
_entity_poly.pdbx_strand_id
1 'polypeptide(L)'
;MYHNENEAYAGLLCGHLREMTERLRLIPEDLWDWSPAPPAPTARVLAAHTWQWLVCDRQHLLEPDAQKHPAVPDPPADPNVLCDLLAEETDCWEVLVLSLTPEQLNEPRLQFNSKQRGVRNFVCHMIQNCIYKHGQLATLFFALGLDGAEPYTAPFPNDIYADMRAMYREQHGLRPNTASDLS
;
A
#
# COMPACT_ATOMS: atom_id res chain seq x y z
N MET A 1 -12.26 1.73 15.47
CA MET A 1 -11.74 3.05 15.89
C MET A 1 -10.46 2.76 16.64
N TYR A 2 -9.31 3.28 16.19
CA TYR A 2 -8.01 3.00 16.81
C TYR A 2 -7.90 3.67 18.18
N HIS A 3 -7.26 3.00 19.15
CA HIS A 3 -7.14 3.45 20.53
C HIS A 3 -5.82 4.18 20.81
N ASN A 4 -4.81 4.05 19.93
CA ASN A 4 -3.54 4.78 20.03
C ASN A 4 -2.89 5.01 18.64
N GLU A 5 -1.78 5.77 18.65
CA GLU A 5 -0.99 6.12 17.46
C GLU A 5 -0.47 4.87 16.71
N ASN A 6 0.04 3.88 17.43
CA ASN A 6 0.62 2.67 16.85
C ASN A 6 -0.43 1.80 16.15
N GLU A 7 -1.61 1.64 16.76
CA GLU A 7 -2.74 0.93 16.15
C GLU A 7 -3.19 1.62 14.86
N ALA A 8 -3.20 2.95 14.83
CA ALA A 8 -3.52 3.70 13.62
C ALA A 8 -2.45 3.50 12.54
N TYR A 9 -1.16 3.54 12.90
CA TYR A 9 -0.06 3.29 11.97
C TYR A 9 -0.05 1.85 11.44
N ALA A 10 -0.23 0.87 12.32
CA ALA A 10 -0.31 -0.54 11.94
C ALA A 10 -1.52 -0.79 11.05
N GLY A 11 -2.70 -0.26 11.40
CA GLY A 11 -3.91 -0.39 10.61
C GLY A 11 -3.78 0.20 9.20
N LEU A 12 -3.15 1.38 9.08
CA LEU A 12 -2.89 2.00 7.77
C LEU A 12 -1.85 1.22 6.96
N LEU A 13 -0.69 0.93 7.54
CA LEU A 13 0.39 0.23 6.85
C LEU A 13 -0.04 -1.19 6.44
N CYS A 14 -0.42 -2.00 7.43
CA CYS A 14 -0.68 -3.41 7.26
C CYS A 14 -2.02 -3.64 6.54
N GLY A 15 -3.01 -2.76 6.71
CA GLY A 15 -4.25 -2.79 5.93
C GLY A 15 -3.98 -2.63 4.44
N HIS A 16 -3.19 -1.64 4.04
CA HIS A 16 -2.81 -1.46 2.63
C HIS A 16 -1.94 -2.61 2.11
N LEU A 17 -1.00 -3.12 2.90
CA LEU A 17 -0.17 -4.25 2.49
C LEU A 17 -0.97 -5.54 2.28
N ARG A 18 -1.93 -5.83 3.16
CA ARG A 18 -2.83 -6.99 3.02
C ARG A 18 -3.68 -6.88 1.77
N GLU A 19 -4.37 -5.75 1.57
CA GLU A 19 -5.20 -5.53 0.38
C GLU A 19 -4.35 -5.60 -0.91
N MET A 20 -3.16 -4.99 -0.90
CA MET A 20 -2.24 -5.05 -2.03
C MET A 20 -1.81 -6.49 -2.33
N THR A 21 -1.49 -7.29 -1.30
CA THR A 21 -1.11 -8.70 -1.45
C THR A 21 -2.26 -9.56 -1.98
N GLU A 22 -3.47 -9.36 -1.45
CA GLU A 22 -4.68 -10.03 -1.93
C GLU A 22 -4.95 -9.70 -3.40
N ARG A 23 -4.86 -8.42 -3.77
CA ARG A 23 -4.99 -7.99 -5.17
C ARG A 23 -3.90 -8.61 -6.04
N LEU A 24 -2.63 -8.57 -5.66
CA LEU A 24 -1.55 -9.18 -6.47
C LEU A 24 -1.83 -10.65 -6.84
N ARG A 25 -2.45 -11.42 -5.93
CA ARG A 25 -2.84 -12.82 -6.20
C ARG A 25 -3.95 -12.99 -7.24
N LEU A 26 -4.73 -11.96 -7.53
CA LEU A 26 -5.79 -12.01 -8.54
C LEU A 26 -5.26 -11.76 -9.97
N ILE A 27 -4.02 -11.29 -10.11
CA ILE A 27 -3.40 -11.05 -11.42
C ILE A 27 -3.01 -12.41 -12.04
N PRO A 28 -3.45 -12.73 -13.27
CA PRO A 28 -3.01 -13.94 -13.98
C PRO A 28 -1.49 -14.01 -14.08
N GLU A 29 -0.92 -15.19 -13.80
CA GLU A 29 0.54 -15.39 -13.73
C GLU A 29 1.27 -14.98 -15.02
N ASP A 30 0.66 -15.19 -16.18
CA ASP A 30 1.21 -14.80 -17.49
C ASP A 30 1.21 -13.28 -17.74
N LEU A 31 0.51 -12.50 -16.90
CA LEU A 31 0.42 -11.05 -16.97
C LEU A 31 1.23 -10.33 -15.90
N TRP A 32 1.97 -11.05 -15.03
CA TRP A 32 2.77 -10.44 -13.96
C TRP A 32 3.88 -9.51 -14.44
N ASP A 33 4.37 -9.74 -15.65
CA ASP A 33 5.40 -8.95 -16.32
C ASP A 33 4.83 -8.00 -17.39
N TRP A 34 3.51 -7.96 -17.54
CA TRP A 34 2.83 -7.01 -18.41
C TRP A 34 2.77 -5.63 -17.76
N SER A 35 2.77 -4.58 -18.59
CA SER A 35 2.60 -3.19 -18.16
C SER A 35 1.82 -2.39 -19.21
N PRO A 36 0.95 -1.46 -18.81
CA PRO A 36 0.16 -0.64 -19.73
C PRO A 36 0.99 0.38 -20.51
N ALA A 37 2.20 0.71 -20.04
CA ALA A 37 3.12 1.63 -20.72
C ALA A 37 4.57 1.36 -20.30
N PRO A 38 5.59 1.61 -21.16
CA PRO A 38 6.99 1.37 -20.81
C PRO A 38 7.48 1.97 -19.46
N PRO A 39 7.05 3.17 -19.02
CA PRO A 39 7.47 3.70 -17.72
C PRO A 39 6.64 3.18 -16.53
N ALA A 40 5.53 2.48 -16.77
CA ALA A 40 4.68 1.98 -15.70
C ALA A 40 5.25 0.66 -15.14
N PRO A 41 5.22 0.46 -13.82
CA PRO A 41 5.74 -0.77 -13.22
C PRO A 41 4.81 -1.96 -13.50
N THR A 42 5.40 -3.14 -13.65
CA THR A 42 4.67 -4.42 -13.70
C THR A 42 4.24 -4.85 -12.30
N ALA A 43 3.35 -5.84 -12.19
CA ALA A 43 2.99 -6.44 -10.91
C ALA A 43 4.22 -7.00 -10.18
N ARG A 44 5.11 -7.67 -10.93
CA ARG A 44 6.38 -8.18 -10.40
C ARG A 44 7.25 -7.09 -9.81
N VAL A 45 7.45 -5.98 -10.54
CA VAL A 45 8.26 -4.86 -10.05
C VAL A 45 7.64 -4.25 -8.79
N LEU A 46 6.31 -4.10 -8.74
CA LEU A 46 5.62 -3.59 -7.56
C LEU A 46 5.80 -4.51 -6.35
N ALA A 47 5.52 -5.81 -6.51
CA ALA A 47 5.61 -6.79 -5.43
C ALA A 47 7.06 -6.92 -4.91
N ALA A 48 8.03 -7.11 -5.81
CA ALA A 48 9.42 -7.32 -5.46
C ALA A 48 10.02 -6.09 -4.75
N HIS A 49 9.81 -4.91 -5.33
CA HIS A 49 10.30 -3.67 -4.72
C HIS A 49 9.65 -3.38 -3.37
N THR A 50 8.36 -3.71 -3.21
CA THR A 50 7.67 -3.50 -1.92
C THR A 50 8.22 -4.45 -0.85
N TRP A 51 8.35 -5.74 -1.17
CA TRP A 51 8.88 -6.73 -0.23
C TRP A 51 10.31 -6.43 0.19
N GLN A 52 11.22 -6.21 -0.75
CA GLN A 52 12.62 -5.90 -0.44
C GLN A 52 12.72 -4.66 0.46
N TRP A 53 11.90 -3.64 0.19
CA TRP A 53 11.95 -2.41 0.97
C TRP A 53 11.41 -2.59 2.39
N LEU A 54 10.32 -3.32 2.56
CA LEU A 54 9.79 -3.68 3.88
C LEU A 54 10.85 -4.41 4.71
N VAL A 55 11.51 -5.41 4.13
CA VAL A 55 12.56 -6.16 4.81
C VAL A 55 13.71 -5.24 5.21
N CYS A 56 14.23 -4.45 4.26
CA CYS A 56 15.35 -3.55 4.52
C CYS A 56 15.03 -2.52 5.62
N ASP A 57 13.85 -1.89 5.56
CA ASP A 57 13.50 -0.83 6.50
C ASP A 57 13.16 -1.37 7.89
N ARG A 58 12.57 -2.57 7.96
CA ARG A 58 12.38 -3.27 9.24
C ARG A 58 13.72 -3.57 9.91
N GLN A 59 14.72 -4.01 9.15
CA GLN A 59 16.06 -4.23 9.68
C GLN A 59 16.67 -2.94 10.25
N HIS A 60 16.52 -1.79 9.59
CA HIS A 60 17.00 -0.50 10.11
C HIS A 60 16.28 -0.05 11.39
N LEU A 61 15.02 -0.42 11.56
CA LEU A 61 14.28 -0.13 12.80
C LEU A 61 14.75 -1.00 13.97
N LEU A 62 15.00 -2.28 13.70
CA LEU A 62 15.41 -3.28 14.71
C LEU A 62 16.89 -3.18 15.08
N GLU A 63 17.76 -2.91 14.10
CA GLU A 63 19.21 -2.77 14.26
C GLU A 63 19.67 -1.49 13.54
N PRO A 64 20.06 -0.43 14.27
CA PRO A 64 20.50 0.82 13.67
C PRO A 64 21.83 0.72 12.88
N ASP A 65 22.67 -0.26 13.18
CA ASP A 65 23.94 -0.47 12.49
C ASP A 65 23.77 -1.30 11.22
N ALA A 66 23.80 -0.61 10.07
CA ALA A 66 23.64 -1.23 8.75
C ALA A 66 24.71 -2.28 8.42
N GLN A 67 25.88 -2.28 9.09
CA GLN A 67 26.91 -3.30 8.86
C GLN A 67 26.52 -4.66 9.45
N LYS A 68 25.52 -4.71 10.33
CA LYS A 68 25.01 -5.94 10.93
C LYS A 68 23.77 -6.49 10.22
N HIS A 69 23.30 -5.79 9.19
CA HIS A 69 22.11 -6.19 8.44
C HIS A 69 22.41 -7.47 7.66
N PRO A 70 21.61 -8.53 7.83
CA PRO A 70 21.69 -9.66 6.92
C PRO A 70 21.35 -9.21 5.50
N ALA A 71 22.04 -9.80 4.52
CA ALA A 71 21.72 -9.55 3.12
C ALA A 71 20.24 -9.90 2.85
N VAL A 72 19.51 -8.97 2.23
CA VAL A 72 18.15 -9.24 1.77
C VAL A 72 18.24 -10.17 0.56
N PRO A 73 17.57 -11.33 0.59
CA PRO A 73 17.63 -12.26 -0.52
C PRO A 73 17.01 -11.68 -1.78
N ASP A 74 17.38 -12.22 -2.94
CA ASP A 74 16.73 -11.89 -4.19
C ASP A 74 15.25 -12.32 -4.14
N PRO A 75 14.33 -11.54 -4.73
CA PRO A 75 12.92 -11.87 -4.74
C PRO A 75 12.69 -13.13 -5.58
N PRO A 76 11.85 -14.07 -5.12
CA PRO A 76 11.54 -15.28 -5.88
C PRO A 76 10.84 -14.94 -7.20
N ALA A 77 11.10 -15.76 -8.22
CA ALA A 77 10.45 -15.62 -9.53
C ALA A 77 8.98 -16.06 -9.48
N ASP A 78 8.60 -16.95 -8.57
CA ASP A 78 7.23 -17.44 -8.41
C ASP A 78 6.36 -16.34 -7.74
N PRO A 79 5.29 -15.89 -8.43
CA PRO A 79 4.33 -14.92 -7.91
C PRO A 79 3.73 -15.25 -6.53
N ASN A 80 3.35 -16.51 -6.31
CA ASN A 80 2.68 -16.94 -5.10
C ASN A 80 3.65 -16.94 -3.93
N VAL A 81 4.89 -17.41 -4.16
CA VAL A 81 5.95 -17.36 -3.15
C VAL A 81 6.25 -15.91 -2.77
N LEU A 82 6.32 -14.98 -3.73
CA LEU A 82 6.53 -13.57 -3.43
C LEU A 82 5.36 -12.96 -2.64
N CYS A 83 4.12 -13.34 -2.95
CA CYS A 83 2.94 -12.92 -2.19
C CYS A 83 2.90 -13.51 -0.78
N ASP A 84 3.38 -14.74 -0.58
CA ASP A 84 3.51 -15.36 0.74
C ASP A 84 4.55 -14.60 1.59
N LEU A 85 5.70 -14.25 1.00
CA LEU A 85 6.73 -13.43 1.66
C LEU A 85 6.24 -12.02 2.01
N LEU A 86 5.41 -11.40 1.15
CA LEU A 86 4.77 -10.12 1.45
C LEU A 86 3.81 -10.22 2.64
N ALA A 87 3.01 -11.29 2.70
CA ALA A 87 2.09 -11.52 3.81
C ALA A 87 2.85 -11.73 5.13
N GLU A 88 3.88 -12.58 5.13
CA GLU A 88 4.74 -12.80 6.31
C GLU A 88 5.41 -11.50 6.78
N GLU A 89 5.96 -10.73 5.86
CA GLU A 89 6.60 -9.46 6.18
C GLU A 89 5.58 -8.44 6.70
N THR A 90 4.34 -8.46 6.20
CA THR A 90 3.25 -7.62 6.73
C THR A 90 2.96 -7.93 8.19
N ASP A 91 2.92 -9.21 8.57
CA ASP A 91 2.70 -9.61 9.96
C ASP A 91 3.90 -9.23 10.85
N CYS A 92 5.13 -9.31 10.32
CA CYS A 92 6.32 -8.81 11.02
C CYS A 92 6.25 -7.30 11.28
N TRP A 93 5.76 -6.52 10.32
CA TRP A 93 5.56 -5.09 10.48
C TRP A 93 4.45 -4.76 11.47
N GLU A 94 3.35 -5.51 11.46
CA GLU A 94 2.25 -5.30 12.42
C GLU A 94 2.74 -5.51 13.85
N VAL A 95 3.44 -6.63 14.11
CA VAL A 95 4.05 -6.91 15.42
C VAL A 95 5.04 -5.81 15.82
N LEU A 96 5.92 -5.41 14.91
CA LEU A 96 6.90 -4.35 15.18
C LEU A 96 6.21 -3.04 15.56
N VAL A 97 5.32 -2.52 14.72
CA VAL A 97 4.69 -1.21 14.92
C VAL A 97 3.87 -1.21 16.20
N LEU A 98 3.12 -2.27 16.50
CA LEU A 98 2.35 -2.38 17.74
C LEU A 98 3.23 -2.48 18.99
N SER A 99 4.46 -2.98 18.86
CA SER A 99 5.39 -3.12 19.99
C SER A 99 6.14 -1.84 20.37
N LEU A 100 6.18 -0.83 19.49
CA LEU A 100 6.93 0.40 19.72
C LEU A 100 6.35 1.21 20.90
N THR A 101 7.19 1.66 21.82
CA THR A 101 6.76 2.63 22.84
C THR A 101 6.74 4.06 22.30
N PRO A 102 6.01 5.00 22.95
CA PRO A 102 6.05 6.41 22.59
C PRO A 102 7.47 7.02 22.58
N GLU A 103 8.35 6.56 23.47
CA GLU A 103 9.74 7.00 23.53
C GLU A 103 10.52 6.49 22.31
N GLN A 104 10.36 5.21 21.97
CA GLN A 104 11.01 4.60 20.81
C GLN A 104 10.58 5.27 19.50
N LEU A 105 9.33 5.69 19.37
CA LEU A 105 8.85 6.45 18.22
C LEU A 105 9.61 7.77 17.99
N ASN A 106 10.17 8.36 19.05
CA ASN A 106 10.96 9.59 18.98
C ASN A 106 12.47 9.34 18.83
N GLU A 107 12.93 8.10 18.97
CA GLU A 107 14.36 7.79 18.89
C GLU A 107 14.91 8.05 17.48
N PRO A 108 16.10 8.65 17.36
CA PRO A 108 16.75 8.83 16.08
C PRO A 108 17.21 7.48 15.53
N ARG A 109 16.98 7.27 14.24
CA ARG A 109 17.50 6.15 13.44
C ARG A 109 18.12 6.66 12.15
N LEU A 110 19.13 5.95 11.68
CA LEU A 110 19.71 6.12 10.35
C LEU A 110 19.00 5.14 9.42
N GLN A 111 18.52 5.62 8.27
CA GLN A 111 18.03 4.77 7.19
C GLN A 111 19.07 4.82 6.07
N PHE A 112 19.67 3.68 5.70
CA PHE A 112 20.65 3.56 4.59
C PHE A 112 21.77 4.61 4.60
N ASN A 113 22.35 4.92 5.77
CA ASN A 113 23.36 5.99 5.94
C ASN A 113 22.90 7.40 5.52
N SER A 114 21.58 7.63 5.39
CA SER A 114 20.98 8.95 5.16
C SER A 114 20.94 9.79 6.45
N LYS A 115 20.29 10.95 6.39
CA LYS A 115 20.09 11.82 7.57
C LYS A 115 19.32 11.08 8.66
N GLN A 116 19.71 11.28 9.92
CA GLN A 116 18.96 10.76 11.07
C GLN A 116 17.53 11.30 11.06
N ARG A 117 16.56 10.40 11.22
CA ARG A 117 15.14 10.73 11.39
C ARG A 117 14.58 9.93 12.56
N GLY A 118 13.52 10.43 13.20
CA GLY A 118 12.83 9.68 14.26
C GLY A 118 12.15 8.42 13.70
N VAL A 119 12.04 7.37 14.50
CA VAL A 119 11.31 6.13 14.14
C VAL A 119 9.90 6.43 13.63
N ARG A 120 9.17 7.39 14.23
CA ARG A 120 7.86 7.85 13.75
C ARG A 120 7.91 8.30 12.30
N ASN A 121 8.89 9.13 11.92
CA ASN A 121 9.03 9.58 10.53
C ASN A 121 9.28 8.40 9.60
N PHE A 122 9.97 7.39 10.09
CA PHE A 122 10.29 6.21 9.32
C PHE A 122 9.04 5.36 9.05
N VAL A 123 8.23 5.08 10.09
CA VAL A 123 6.94 4.39 9.95
C VAL A 123 6.00 5.17 9.02
N CYS A 124 5.90 6.49 9.19
CA CYS A 124 5.10 7.33 8.30
C CYS A 124 5.58 7.29 6.85
N HIS A 125 6.90 7.22 6.63
CA HIS A 125 7.44 7.06 5.28
C HIS A 125 7.01 5.72 4.67
N MET A 126 7.07 4.63 5.44
CA MET A 126 6.58 3.32 4.98
C MET A 126 5.09 3.33 4.62
N ILE A 127 4.27 4.00 5.41
CA ILE A 127 2.84 4.19 5.10
C ILE A 127 2.67 4.92 3.77
N GLN A 128 3.38 6.04 3.56
CA GLN A 128 3.31 6.80 2.31
C GLN A 128 3.72 5.95 1.10
N ASN A 129 4.77 5.15 1.25
CA ASN A 129 5.27 4.28 0.19
C ASN A 129 4.29 3.17 -0.16
N CYS A 130 3.68 2.54 0.84
CA CYS A 130 2.68 1.51 0.62
C CYS A 130 1.44 2.08 -0.07
N ILE A 131 0.96 3.25 0.35
CA ILE A 131 -0.16 3.95 -0.31
C ILE A 131 0.19 4.26 -1.77
N TYR A 132 1.40 4.78 -2.02
CA TYR A 132 1.88 5.07 -3.37
C TYR A 132 1.89 3.83 -4.25
N LYS A 133 2.47 2.72 -3.78
CA LYS A 133 2.54 1.44 -4.51
C LYS A 133 1.16 0.83 -4.74
N HIS A 134 0.29 0.93 -3.76
CA HIS A 134 -1.08 0.46 -3.87
C HIS A 134 -1.87 1.25 -4.93
N GLY A 135 -1.66 2.57 -5.04
CA GLY A 135 -2.21 3.37 -6.14
C GLY A 135 -1.68 2.96 -7.53
N GLN A 136 -0.39 2.59 -7.62
CA GLN A 136 0.17 2.02 -8.85
C GLN A 136 -0.49 0.68 -9.21
N LEU A 137 -0.70 -0.20 -8.21
CA LEU A 137 -1.37 -1.48 -8.39
C LEU A 137 -2.82 -1.31 -8.84
N ALA A 138 -3.57 -0.38 -8.25
CA ALA A 138 -4.95 -0.08 -8.64
C ALA A 138 -5.04 0.33 -10.13
N THR A 139 -4.06 1.12 -10.61
CA THR A 139 -3.99 1.51 -12.03
C THR A 139 -3.73 0.31 -12.94
N LEU A 140 -2.84 -0.60 -12.52
CA LEU A 140 -2.56 -1.84 -13.24
C LEU A 140 -3.81 -2.75 -13.30
N PHE A 141 -4.52 -2.87 -12.18
CA PHE A 141 -5.78 -3.61 -12.06
C PHE A 141 -6.84 -3.13 -13.04
N PHE A 142 -7.02 -1.82 -13.14
CA PHE A 142 -7.92 -1.21 -14.10
C PHE A 142 -7.50 -1.50 -15.54
N ALA A 143 -6.21 -1.38 -15.85
CA ALA A 143 -5.69 -1.63 -17.19
C ALA A 143 -5.82 -3.10 -17.64
N LEU A 144 -5.80 -4.04 -16.68
CA LEU A 144 -6.02 -5.47 -16.90
C LEU A 144 -7.50 -5.85 -16.94
N GLY A 145 -8.42 -4.92 -16.65
CA GLY A 145 -9.86 -5.20 -16.55
C GLY A 145 -10.23 -6.08 -15.35
N LEU A 146 -9.38 -6.13 -14.32
CA LEU A 146 -9.62 -6.88 -13.09
C LEU A 146 -10.42 -6.07 -12.06
N ASP A 147 -10.53 -4.76 -12.27
CA ASP A 147 -11.31 -3.83 -11.48
C ASP A 147 -12.30 -3.11 -12.41
N GLY A 148 -13.53 -2.85 -11.95
CA GLY A 148 -14.50 -2.05 -12.72
C GLY A 148 -15.71 -2.78 -13.32
N ALA A 149 -16.36 -3.68 -12.58
CA ALA A 149 -17.80 -3.91 -12.84
C ALA A 149 -18.63 -2.65 -12.52
N GLU A 150 -18.13 -1.78 -11.63
CA GLU A 150 -18.83 -0.57 -11.17
C GLU A 150 -17.91 0.67 -11.16
N PRO A 151 -18.46 1.89 -11.34
CA PRO A 151 -17.69 3.12 -11.24
C PRO A 151 -17.05 3.30 -9.86
N TYR A 152 -15.83 3.83 -9.82
CA TYR A 152 -15.15 4.23 -8.59
C TYR A 152 -16.06 5.11 -7.71
N THR A 153 -16.34 4.66 -6.49
CA THR A 153 -17.02 5.44 -5.47
C THR A 153 -15.99 5.92 -4.46
N ALA A 154 -15.73 7.23 -4.45
CA ALA A 154 -14.78 7.83 -3.52
C ALA A 154 -15.22 7.53 -2.07
N PRO A 155 -14.29 7.08 -1.19
CA PRO A 155 -14.61 6.69 0.19
C PRO A 155 -15.06 7.86 1.06
N PHE A 156 -14.79 9.09 0.62
CA PHE A 156 -15.41 10.29 1.16
C PHE A 156 -16.24 10.92 0.04
N PRO A 157 -17.56 11.04 0.20
CA PRO A 157 -18.36 11.86 -0.69
C PRO A 157 -17.86 13.30 -0.54
N ASN A 158 -17.02 13.72 -1.48
CA ASN A 158 -16.67 15.12 -1.63
C ASN A 158 -17.76 15.75 -2.48
N ASP A 159 -18.30 16.89 -2.06
CA ASP A 159 -19.39 17.60 -2.73
C ASP A 159 -19.09 17.84 -4.23
N ILE A 160 -17.81 17.94 -4.59
CA ILE A 160 -17.31 18.04 -5.98
C ILE A 160 -17.75 16.84 -6.86
N TYR A 161 -17.80 15.62 -6.32
CA TYR A 161 -18.28 14.45 -7.06
C TYR A 161 -19.81 14.41 -7.17
N ALA A 162 -20.54 15.03 -6.24
CA ALA A 162 -21.98 15.20 -6.36
C ALA A 162 -22.31 16.14 -7.52
N ASP A 163 -21.55 17.23 -7.66
CA ASP A 163 -21.65 18.17 -8.79
C ASP A 163 -21.33 17.48 -10.13
N MET A 164 -20.26 16.68 -10.20
CA MET A 164 -19.94 15.93 -11.43
C MET A 164 -21.03 14.89 -11.79
N ARG A 165 -21.61 14.19 -10.81
CA ARG A 165 -22.72 13.26 -11.05
C ARG A 165 -23.99 14.02 -11.49
N ALA A 166 -24.25 15.19 -10.92
CA ALA A 166 -25.37 16.05 -11.32
C ALA A 166 -25.20 16.54 -12.77
N MET A 167 -24.00 17.02 -13.12
CA MET A 167 -23.66 17.46 -14.48
C MET A 167 -23.78 16.32 -15.51
N TYR A 168 -23.24 15.13 -15.21
CA TYR A 168 -23.36 13.97 -16.08
C TYR A 168 -24.83 13.59 -16.33
N ARG A 169 -25.65 13.60 -15.27
CA ARG A 169 -27.08 13.27 -15.37
C ARG A 169 -27.87 14.31 -16.17
N GLU A 170 -27.57 15.59 -15.98
CA GLU A 170 -28.16 16.68 -16.76
C GLU A 170 -27.81 16.53 -18.26
N GLN A 171 -26.54 16.24 -18.56
CA GLN A 171 -26.07 16.03 -19.94
C GLN A 171 -26.71 14.81 -20.61
N HIS A 172 -27.13 13.81 -19.84
CA HIS A 172 -27.71 12.55 -20.34
C HIS A 172 -29.21 12.38 -20.05
N GLY A 173 -29.90 13.43 -19.57
CA GLY A 173 -31.35 13.41 -19.31
C GLY A 173 -31.80 12.45 -18.20
N LEU A 174 -30.90 12.07 -17.29
CA LEU A 174 -31.17 11.16 -16.18
C LEU A 174 -31.73 11.95 -14.99
N ARG A 175 -32.75 11.42 -14.31
CA ARG A 175 -33.38 12.12 -13.18
C ARG A 175 -32.44 12.18 -11.96
N PRO A 176 -32.50 13.24 -11.14
CA PRO A 176 -31.79 13.30 -9.87
C PRO A 176 -32.30 12.21 -8.92
N ASN A 177 -31.40 11.68 -8.07
CA ASN A 177 -31.79 10.72 -7.04
C ASN A 177 -32.70 11.42 -6.03
N THR A 178 -33.75 10.72 -5.63
CA THR A 178 -34.54 11.07 -4.46
C THR A 178 -33.85 10.52 -3.20
N ALA A 179 -34.16 11.08 -2.03
CA ALA A 179 -33.56 10.63 -0.76
C ALA A 179 -33.79 9.14 -0.46
N SER A 180 -34.73 8.47 -1.12
CA SER A 180 -34.96 7.03 -1.05
C SER A 180 -33.97 6.18 -1.86
N ASP A 181 -33.20 6.79 -2.76
CA ASP A 181 -32.23 6.09 -3.62
C ASP A 181 -30.83 6.02 -3.00
N LEU A 182 -30.67 6.56 -1.78
CA LEU A 182 -29.41 6.66 -1.03
C LEU A 182 -29.46 5.93 0.32
N SER A 183 -30.50 5.12 0.56
CA SER A 183 -30.68 4.27 1.76
C SER A 183 -30.43 2.81 1.45
#